data_AF-A0A927B682-F1
#
_entry.id   AF-A0A927B682-F1
#
_cell.length_a   1.000
_cell.length_b   1.000
_cell.length_c   1.000
_cell.angle_alpha   90.00
_cell.angle_beta   90.00
_cell.angle_gamma   90.00
#
_symmetry.space_group_name_H-M   'P 1'
#
loop_
_entity.id
_entity.type
_entity.pdbx_description
1 polymer ?
#
loop_
_entity_poly.entity_id
_entity_poly.type
_entity_poly.pdbx_seq_one_letter_code
_entity_poly.pdbx_strand_id
1 'polypeptide(L)'
;MTPVEETTKPKKAAMTPEQRRQRQLLLSQLVYEMDDKPIYYAGYRDVLNGLKEPEAIMGASYLQSYLVEIIQRFLFSHPYNNQFRILASELGVQIDKKKWRSCDIALYDKTRLKGIPLWNKYMPIAPDYVIEIDTKADLSKYHYQHEYFVKKTRQLHEFGVKKVIWIFTETIPVIWESESADEIVIRNGWDHNVTITDGLTFNLATLYADAQKD
;
A
#
# COMPACT_ATOMS: atom_id res chain seq x y z
N MET A 1 -8.71 28.62 52.72
CA MET A 1 -8.42 27.71 51.59
C MET A 1 -9.65 26.88 51.34
N THR A 2 -10.37 27.17 50.27
CA THR A 2 -11.57 26.41 49.87
C THR A 2 -11.11 25.20 49.06
N PRO A 3 -11.60 23.97 49.33
CA PRO A 3 -11.21 22.81 48.54
C PRO A 3 -11.73 22.97 47.11
N VAL A 4 -10.85 22.78 46.13
CA VAL A 4 -11.23 22.71 44.72
C VAL A 4 -11.96 21.38 44.52
N GLU A 5 -13.23 21.44 44.13
CA GLU A 5 -14.02 20.27 43.75
C GLU A 5 -13.32 19.51 42.62
N GLU A 6 -12.99 18.25 42.89
CA GLU A 6 -12.45 17.32 41.92
C GLU A 6 -13.54 17.00 40.90
N THR A 7 -13.51 17.65 39.73
CA THR A 7 -14.47 17.39 38.66
C THR A 7 -14.29 15.94 38.18
N THR A 8 -15.21 15.07 38.59
CA THR A 8 -15.28 13.69 38.13
C THR A 8 -15.37 13.64 36.61
N LYS A 9 -14.35 13.09 35.94
CA LYS A 9 -14.39 12.83 34.49
C LYS A 9 -15.63 11.99 34.17
N PRO A 10 -16.47 12.38 33.19
CA PRO A 10 -17.67 11.62 32.87
C PRO A 10 -17.28 10.20 32.46
N LYS A 11 -17.82 9.20 33.17
CA LYS A 11 -17.72 7.78 32.78
C LYS A 11 -18.35 7.66 31.38
N LYS A 12 -17.56 7.26 30.37
CA LYS A 12 -18.10 6.91 29.04
C LYS A 12 -19.24 5.91 29.24
N ALA A 13 -20.46 6.32 28.91
CA ALA A 13 -21.62 5.44 28.97
C ALA A 13 -21.35 4.18 28.15
N ALA A 14 -21.74 3.01 28.68
CA ALA A 14 -21.55 1.75 27.98
C ALA A 14 -22.38 1.75 26.67
N MET A 15 -21.75 1.36 25.56
CA MET A 15 -22.43 1.31 24.24
C MET A 15 -23.59 0.32 24.25
N THR A 16 -24.71 0.71 23.62
CA THR A 16 -25.84 -0.18 23.35
C THR A 16 -25.45 -1.30 22.38
N PRO A 17 -26.21 -2.41 22.32
CA PRO A 17 -25.97 -3.48 21.35
C PRO A 17 -25.95 -3.00 19.90
N GLU A 18 -26.84 -2.06 19.54
CA GLU A 18 -26.91 -1.47 18.21
C GLU A 18 -25.68 -0.62 17.88
N GLN A 19 -25.24 0.23 18.83
CA GLN A 19 -24.01 1.00 18.68
C GLN A 19 -22.78 0.10 18.51
N ARG A 20 -22.72 -1.02 19.24
CA ARG A 20 -21.64 -2.03 19.07
C ARG A 20 -21.67 -2.64 17.67
N ARG A 21 -22.84 -2.99 17.17
CA ARG A 21 -23.01 -3.56 15.81
C ARG A 21 -22.58 -2.55 14.75
N GLN A 22 -23.03 -1.30 14.85
CA GLN A 22 -22.65 -0.25 13.90
C GLN A 22 -21.14 0.01 13.91
N ARG A 23 -20.55 0.06 15.11
CA ARG A 23 -19.10 0.22 15.26
C ARG A 23 -18.32 -0.95 14.66
N GLN A 24 -18.82 -2.18 14.79
CA GLN A 24 -18.19 -3.37 14.19
C GLN A 24 -18.27 -3.36 12.67
N LEU A 25 -19.40 -2.91 12.10
CA LEU A 25 -19.56 -2.73 10.66
C LEU A 25 -18.58 -1.68 10.13
N LEU A 26 -18.51 -0.52 10.77
CA LEU A 26 -17.55 0.53 10.43
C LEU A 26 -16.11 0.00 10.49
N LEU A 27 -15.75 -0.68 11.58
CA LEU A 27 -14.41 -1.27 11.72
C LEU A 27 -14.08 -2.25 10.59
N SER A 28 -15.05 -3.01 10.08
CA SER A 28 -14.83 -3.93 8.96
C SER A 28 -14.58 -3.23 7.63
N GLN A 29 -15.13 -2.03 7.42
CA GLN A 29 -14.91 -1.21 6.22
C GLN A 29 -13.53 -0.54 6.23
N LEU A 30 -12.96 -0.31 7.41
CA LEU A 30 -11.66 0.33 7.59
C LEU A 30 -10.47 -0.64 7.48
N VAL A 31 -10.72 -1.91 7.12
CA VAL A 31 -9.67 -2.89 6.85
C VAL A 31 -9.02 -2.55 5.50
N TYR A 32 -7.75 -2.19 5.54
CA TYR A 32 -6.92 -1.94 4.36
C TYR A 32 -6.38 -3.25 3.78
N GLU A 33 -5.72 -4.05 4.62
CA GLU A 33 -5.14 -5.35 4.25
C GLU A 33 -5.43 -6.40 5.33
N MET A 34 -5.10 -7.66 5.05
CA MET A 34 -5.27 -8.75 6.03
C MET A 34 -4.06 -9.66 6.08
N ASP A 35 -3.63 -9.96 7.29
CA ASP A 35 -2.54 -10.87 7.59
C ASP A 35 -2.86 -11.64 8.86
N ASP A 36 -3.81 -12.59 8.73
CA ASP A 36 -4.53 -13.30 9.81
C ASP A 36 -5.39 -12.38 10.70
N LYS A 37 -4.92 -11.16 10.94
CA LYS A 37 -5.56 -10.05 11.63
C LYS A 37 -5.65 -8.85 10.69
N PRO A 38 -6.68 -8.00 10.87
CA PRO A 38 -6.85 -6.82 10.04
C PRO A 38 -5.70 -5.83 10.22
N ILE A 39 -5.31 -5.25 9.10
CA ILE A 39 -4.44 -4.09 9.02
C ILE A 39 -5.35 -2.95 8.60
N TYR A 40 -5.50 -1.95 9.45
CA TYR A 40 -6.41 -0.84 9.23
C TYR A 40 -5.72 0.31 8.51
N TYR A 41 -6.51 1.18 7.88
CA TYR A 41 -6.02 2.46 7.39
C TYR A 41 -5.45 3.32 8.53
N ALA A 42 -4.38 4.08 8.24
CA ALA A 42 -3.87 5.11 9.14
C ALA A 42 -4.99 6.11 9.46
N GLY A 43 -5.17 6.45 10.74
CA GLY A 43 -6.27 7.31 11.18
C GLY A 43 -7.62 6.62 11.36
N TYR A 44 -7.73 5.28 11.23
CA TYR A 44 -9.00 4.57 11.45
C TYR A 44 -9.63 4.84 12.84
N ARG A 45 -8.81 5.11 13.87
CA ARG A 45 -9.30 5.45 15.21
C ARG A 45 -10.05 6.78 15.23
N ASP A 46 -9.63 7.75 14.42
CA ASP A 46 -10.31 9.05 14.29
C ASP A 46 -11.70 8.86 13.69
N VAL A 47 -11.81 7.98 12.69
CA VAL A 47 -13.10 7.60 12.08
C VAL A 47 -14.02 6.92 13.10
N LEU A 48 -13.49 5.96 13.89
CA LEU A 48 -14.26 5.30 14.95
C LEU A 48 -14.70 6.26 16.08
N ASN A 49 -14.05 7.42 16.20
CA ASN A 49 -14.39 8.45 17.17
C ASN A 49 -15.27 9.57 16.56
N GLY A 50 -15.63 9.48 15.28
CA GLY A 50 -16.42 10.49 14.57
C GLY A 50 -15.67 11.78 14.27
N LEU A 51 -14.33 11.76 14.26
CA LEU A 51 -13.49 12.92 13.97
C LEU A 51 -13.19 13.06 12.46
N LYS A 52 -13.33 11.96 11.70
CA LYS A 52 -13.11 11.89 10.26
C LYS A 52 -14.14 10.95 9.63
N GLU A 53 -14.47 11.18 8.38
CA GLU A 53 -15.21 10.22 7.55
C GLU A 53 -14.26 9.13 7.01
N PRO A 54 -14.74 7.91 6.70
CA PRO A 54 -13.92 6.84 6.13
C PRO A 54 -13.13 7.28 4.88
N GLU A 55 -13.76 8.00 3.98
CA GLU A 55 -13.19 8.44 2.71
C GLU A 55 -11.95 9.33 2.91
N ALA A 56 -11.90 10.09 4.00
CA ALA A 56 -10.81 11.00 4.32
C ALA A 56 -9.48 10.28 4.63
N ILE A 57 -9.51 8.98 4.92
CA ILE A 57 -8.31 8.18 5.22
C ILE A 57 -8.02 7.10 4.18
N MET A 58 -8.93 6.88 3.22
CA MET A 58 -8.79 5.85 2.18
C MET A 58 -8.21 6.42 0.88
N GLY A 59 -8.43 7.71 0.61
CA GLY A 59 -7.93 8.39 -0.59
C GLY A 59 -6.40 8.38 -0.70
N ALA A 60 -5.89 8.38 -1.93
CA ALA A 60 -4.46 8.63 -2.19
C ALA A 60 -4.16 10.13 -2.07
N SER A 61 -2.94 10.47 -1.67
CA SER A 61 -2.47 11.86 -1.73
C SER A 61 -2.24 12.29 -3.19
N TYR A 62 -2.26 13.60 -3.46
CA TYR A 62 -1.93 14.10 -4.79
C TYR A 62 -0.54 13.63 -5.26
N LEU A 63 0.46 13.69 -4.36
CA LEU A 63 1.81 13.22 -4.67
C LEU A 63 1.83 11.73 -5.00
N GLN A 64 1.16 10.89 -4.20
CA GLN A 64 1.10 9.45 -4.46
C GLN A 64 0.43 9.17 -5.82
N SER A 65 -0.71 9.81 -6.10
CA SER A 65 -1.41 9.66 -7.39
C SER A 65 -0.57 10.14 -8.57
N TYR A 66 0.16 11.24 -8.41
CA TYR A 66 1.05 11.76 -9.44
C TYR A 66 2.23 10.83 -9.71
N LEU A 67 2.85 10.28 -8.66
CA LEU A 67 3.94 9.29 -8.83
C LEU A 67 3.44 8.01 -9.51
N VAL A 68 2.24 7.53 -9.18
CA VAL A 68 1.63 6.40 -9.90
C VAL A 68 1.45 6.75 -11.39
N GLU A 69 0.92 7.94 -11.70
CA GLU A 69 0.67 8.39 -13.07
C GLU A 69 1.95 8.43 -13.92
N ILE A 70 3.01 9.09 -13.45
CA ILE A 70 4.26 9.21 -14.22
C ILE A 70 4.95 7.84 -14.42
N ILE A 71 4.89 6.94 -13.44
CA ILE A 71 5.44 5.59 -13.55
C ILE A 71 4.61 4.78 -14.55
N GLN A 72 3.29 4.85 -14.48
CA GLN A 72 2.42 4.19 -15.46
C GLN A 72 2.65 4.69 -16.88
N ARG A 73 2.81 6.00 -17.06
CA ARG A 73 3.11 6.61 -18.36
C ARG A 73 4.41 6.07 -18.96
N PHE A 74 5.45 5.97 -18.15
CA PHE A 74 6.69 5.28 -18.52
C PHE A 74 6.43 3.82 -18.91
N LEU A 75 5.75 3.05 -18.06
CA LEU A 75 5.50 1.63 -18.30
C LEU A 75 4.67 1.37 -19.56
N PHE A 76 3.65 2.20 -19.83
CA PHE A 76 2.78 2.05 -21.00
C PHE A 76 3.45 2.46 -22.31
N SER A 77 4.37 3.42 -22.26
CA SER A 77 5.15 3.86 -23.43
C SER A 77 6.35 2.94 -23.72
N HIS A 78 6.79 2.15 -22.75
CA HIS A 78 7.92 1.24 -22.91
C HIS A 78 7.56 0.04 -23.81
N PRO A 79 8.48 -0.46 -24.68
CA PRO A 79 8.22 -1.65 -25.52
C PRO A 79 7.78 -2.90 -24.77
N TYR A 80 8.18 -3.01 -23.49
CA TYR A 80 7.80 -4.11 -22.59
C TYR A 80 6.31 -4.12 -22.22
N ASN A 81 5.56 -3.05 -22.48
CA ASN A 81 4.09 -3.08 -22.40
C ASN A 81 3.49 -4.14 -23.34
N ASN A 82 4.22 -4.61 -24.36
CA ASN A 82 3.77 -5.75 -25.17
C ASN A 82 3.83 -7.08 -24.40
N GLN A 83 4.80 -7.24 -23.49
CA GLN A 83 5.00 -8.44 -22.67
C GLN A 83 4.18 -8.41 -21.38
N PHE A 84 4.10 -7.27 -20.71
CA PHE A 84 3.48 -7.14 -19.39
C PHE A 84 2.09 -6.53 -19.45
N ARG A 85 1.18 -7.04 -18.62
CA ARG A 85 -0.06 -6.36 -18.21
C ARG A 85 0.27 -5.51 -16.99
N ILE A 86 0.05 -4.21 -17.08
CA ILE A 86 0.21 -3.27 -15.98
C ILE A 86 -1.16 -3.03 -15.35
N LEU A 87 -1.28 -3.31 -14.05
CA LEU A 87 -2.48 -3.08 -13.24
C LEU A 87 -2.11 -2.15 -12.09
N ALA A 88 -3.03 -1.28 -11.68
CA ALA A 88 -2.84 -0.38 -10.56
C ALA A 88 -4.17 -0.13 -9.85
N SER A 89 -4.24 0.95 -9.07
CA SER A 89 -5.40 1.33 -8.28
C SER A 89 -5.65 0.36 -7.13
N GLU A 90 -4.60 0.08 -6.35
CA GLU A 90 -4.68 -0.79 -5.17
C GLU A 90 -5.16 -2.21 -5.50
N LEU A 91 -4.46 -2.86 -6.44
CA LEU A 91 -4.80 -4.21 -6.87
C LEU A 91 -4.70 -5.20 -5.69
N GLY A 92 -5.83 -5.74 -5.26
CA GLY A 92 -5.87 -6.79 -4.26
C GLY A 92 -5.35 -8.12 -4.79
N VAL A 93 -4.34 -8.68 -4.09
CA VAL A 93 -3.79 -10.01 -4.34
C VAL A 93 -4.12 -10.95 -3.18
N GLN A 94 -4.69 -12.12 -3.49
CA GLN A 94 -5.06 -13.11 -2.49
C GLN A 94 -3.90 -14.09 -2.28
N ILE A 95 -3.12 -13.88 -1.22
CA ILE A 95 -1.96 -14.72 -0.90
C ILE A 95 -2.40 -16.07 -0.31
N ASP A 96 -3.36 -16.05 0.61
CA ASP A 96 -3.92 -17.25 1.24
C ASP A 96 -5.30 -16.93 1.84
N LYS A 97 -6.01 -17.92 2.39
CA LYS A 97 -7.24 -17.74 3.15
C LYS A 97 -7.02 -16.73 4.28
N LYS A 98 -7.81 -15.64 4.26
CA LYS A 98 -7.67 -14.51 5.20
C LYS A 98 -6.29 -13.82 5.15
N LYS A 99 -5.62 -13.85 4.00
CA LYS A 99 -4.38 -13.12 3.77
C LYS A 99 -4.41 -12.49 2.39
N TRP A 100 -4.44 -11.16 2.36
CA TRP A 100 -4.41 -10.39 1.13
C TRP A 100 -3.63 -9.10 1.31
N ARG A 101 -2.99 -8.68 0.23
CA ARG A 101 -2.23 -7.42 0.15
C ARG A 101 -2.79 -6.59 -0.99
N SER A 102 -2.58 -5.30 -0.90
CA SER A 102 -2.88 -4.36 -1.97
C SER A 102 -1.58 -3.95 -2.66
N CYS A 103 -1.55 -3.90 -3.99
CA CYS A 103 -0.40 -3.45 -4.76
C CYS A 103 -0.74 -2.14 -5.48
N ASP A 104 0.09 -1.11 -5.33
CA ASP A 104 -0.13 0.17 -6.02
C ASP A 104 0.05 0.01 -7.54
N ILE A 105 1.13 -0.63 -7.97
CA ILE A 105 1.36 -1.02 -9.37
C ILE A 105 1.87 -2.46 -9.41
N ALA A 106 1.22 -3.29 -10.20
CA ALA A 106 1.55 -4.70 -10.40
C ALA A 106 1.74 -5.01 -11.89
N LEU A 107 2.85 -5.69 -12.21
CA LEU A 107 3.16 -6.15 -13.56
C LEU A 107 3.00 -7.67 -13.63
N TYR A 108 2.26 -8.16 -14.61
CA TYR A 108 2.10 -9.59 -14.89
C TYR A 108 2.55 -9.90 -16.31
N ASP A 109 3.34 -10.95 -16.50
CA ASP A 109 3.56 -11.50 -17.84
C ASP A 109 2.21 -11.89 -18.43
N LYS A 110 1.85 -11.32 -19.59
CA LYS A 110 0.56 -11.54 -20.24
C LYS A 110 0.30 -13.01 -20.53
N THR A 111 1.34 -13.82 -20.73
CA THR A 111 1.20 -15.26 -20.96
C THR A 111 0.70 -16.00 -19.72
N ARG A 112 1.07 -15.56 -18.51
CA ARG A 112 0.60 -16.12 -17.22
C ARG A 112 -0.86 -15.80 -16.94
N LEU A 113 -1.41 -14.77 -17.58
CA LEU A 113 -2.81 -14.38 -17.45
C LEU A 113 -3.75 -15.20 -18.36
N LYS A 114 -3.22 -16.02 -19.25
CA LYS A 114 -4.05 -16.87 -20.14
C LYS A 114 -4.91 -17.82 -19.30
N GLY A 115 -6.22 -17.78 -19.52
CA GLY A 115 -7.18 -18.62 -18.82
C GLY A 115 -7.62 -18.10 -17.45
N ILE A 116 -7.08 -16.97 -16.98
CA ILE A 116 -7.56 -16.31 -15.76
C ILE A 116 -8.75 -15.42 -16.14
N PRO A 117 -9.95 -15.64 -15.55
CA PRO A 117 -11.12 -14.84 -15.87
C PRO A 117 -11.00 -13.42 -15.32
N LEU A 118 -11.51 -12.45 -16.09
CA LEU A 118 -11.73 -11.09 -15.60
C LEU A 118 -13.02 -11.06 -14.78
N TRP A 119 -12.88 -11.04 -13.47
CA TRP A 119 -13.99 -11.03 -12.52
C TRP A 119 -13.72 -10.08 -11.35
N ASN A 120 -14.77 -9.74 -10.60
CA ASN A 120 -14.68 -8.84 -9.46
C ASN A 120 -14.17 -9.58 -8.20
N LYS A 121 -12.91 -10.04 -8.22
CA LYS A 121 -12.22 -10.72 -7.11
C LYS A 121 -10.74 -10.36 -7.12
N TYR A 122 -10.08 -10.57 -5.98
CA TYR A 122 -8.62 -10.46 -5.87
C TYR A 122 -7.90 -11.44 -6.79
N MET A 123 -6.72 -11.03 -7.24
CA MET A 123 -5.87 -11.85 -8.09
C MET A 123 -5.37 -13.07 -7.31
N PRO A 124 -5.59 -14.29 -7.83
CA PRO A 124 -5.20 -15.52 -7.15
C PRO A 124 -3.75 -15.95 -7.45
N ILE A 125 -3.03 -15.17 -8.28
CA ILE A 125 -1.63 -15.42 -8.64
C ILE A 125 -0.78 -14.19 -8.34
N ALA A 126 0.50 -14.40 -8.05
CA ALA A 126 1.42 -13.31 -7.79
C ALA A 126 1.71 -12.48 -9.06
N PRO A 127 1.77 -11.15 -8.96
CA PRO A 127 2.46 -10.30 -9.93
C PRO A 127 3.89 -10.80 -10.15
N ASP A 128 4.46 -10.55 -11.33
CA ASP A 128 5.89 -10.73 -11.55
C ASP A 128 6.69 -9.67 -10.79
N TYR A 129 6.23 -8.42 -10.84
CA TYR A 129 6.88 -7.28 -10.19
C TYR A 129 5.84 -6.37 -9.53
N VAL A 130 6.22 -5.75 -8.42
CA VAL A 130 5.38 -4.82 -7.66
C VAL A 130 6.15 -3.53 -7.39
N ILE A 131 5.48 -2.39 -7.61
CA ILE A 131 5.95 -1.07 -7.16
C ILE A 131 4.91 -0.54 -6.16
N GLU A 132 5.39 -0.16 -4.98
CA GLU A 132 4.61 0.39 -3.87
C GLU A 132 5.06 1.84 -3.62
N ILE A 133 4.14 2.73 -3.27
CA ILE A 133 4.41 4.15 -3.01
C ILE A 133 3.79 4.53 -1.68
N ASP A 134 4.65 4.75 -0.67
CA ASP A 134 4.24 4.91 0.72
C ASP A 134 3.29 3.79 1.20
N THR A 135 2.68 3.94 2.38
CA THR A 135 1.61 3.03 2.80
C THR A 135 0.50 3.78 3.50
N LYS A 136 -0.73 3.29 3.29
CA LYS A 136 -1.91 3.74 4.03
C LYS A 136 -2.17 2.94 5.30
N ALA A 137 -1.32 1.97 5.63
CA ALA A 137 -1.49 1.16 6.85
C ALA A 137 -1.26 1.97 8.13
N ASP A 138 -2.06 1.74 9.16
CA ASP A 138 -1.78 2.23 10.51
C ASP A 138 -0.54 1.52 11.07
N LEU A 139 0.58 2.25 11.12
CA LEU A 139 1.85 1.73 11.62
C LEU A 139 2.02 1.88 13.14
N SER A 140 1.07 2.52 13.84
CA SER A 140 1.19 2.81 15.29
C SER A 140 1.27 1.57 16.19
N LYS A 141 0.90 0.39 15.67
CA LYS A 141 1.00 -0.89 16.39
C LYS A 141 2.35 -1.60 16.24
N TYR A 142 3.21 -1.15 15.33
CA TYR A 142 4.53 -1.74 15.13
C TYR A 142 5.53 -1.03 16.03
N HIS A 143 6.41 -1.79 16.66
CA HIS A 143 7.48 -1.23 17.48
C HIS A 143 8.47 -0.46 16.60
N TYR A 144 8.77 -1.01 15.42
CA TYR A 144 9.44 -0.29 14.34
C TYR A 144 8.62 -0.30 13.05
N GLN A 145 8.43 0.87 12.44
CA GLN A 145 7.62 1.01 11.21
C GLN A 145 8.11 0.10 10.06
N HIS A 146 9.43 -0.13 9.96
CA HIS A 146 10.02 -0.98 8.93
C HIS A 146 9.57 -2.44 9.00
N GLU A 147 9.11 -2.92 10.16
CA GLU A 147 8.58 -4.28 10.33
C GLU A 147 7.43 -4.56 9.35
N TYR A 148 6.58 -3.56 9.08
CA TYR A 148 5.49 -3.70 8.13
C TYR A 148 6.01 -3.90 6.71
N PHE A 149 6.94 -3.06 6.25
CA PHE A 149 7.49 -3.13 4.90
C PHE A 149 8.24 -4.44 4.67
N VAL A 150 9.12 -4.83 5.59
CA VAL A 150 9.87 -6.10 5.53
C VAL A 150 8.90 -7.29 5.48
N LYS A 151 7.86 -7.28 6.33
CA LYS A 151 6.86 -8.36 6.36
C LYS A 151 6.06 -8.45 5.06
N LYS A 152 5.57 -7.33 4.54
CA LYS A 152 4.82 -7.29 3.27
C LYS A 152 5.69 -7.74 2.11
N THR A 153 6.92 -7.22 2.00
CA THR A 153 7.89 -7.62 0.97
C THR A 153 8.18 -9.12 1.01
N ARG A 154 8.45 -9.68 2.19
CA ARG A 154 8.65 -11.12 2.37
C ARG A 154 7.45 -11.93 1.90
N GLN A 155 6.24 -11.54 2.28
CA GLN A 155 5.02 -12.24 1.86
C GLN A 155 4.78 -12.17 0.35
N LEU A 156 5.11 -11.05 -0.29
CA LEU A 156 5.04 -10.91 -1.74
C LEU A 156 6.05 -11.85 -2.42
N HIS A 157 7.29 -11.93 -1.94
CA HIS A 157 8.28 -12.88 -2.45
C HIS A 157 7.86 -14.34 -2.23
N GLU A 158 7.39 -14.69 -1.03
CA GLU A 158 6.86 -16.03 -0.73
C GLU A 158 5.64 -16.40 -1.60
N PHE A 159 4.85 -15.40 -2.01
CA PHE A 159 3.74 -15.58 -2.95
C PHE A 159 4.20 -15.79 -4.40
N GLY A 160 5.41 -15.36 -4.74
CA GLY A 160 6.03 -15.55 -6.06
C GLY A 160 6.38 -14.26 -6.81
N VAL A 161 6.32 -13.09 -6.15
CA VAL A 161 6.80 -11.83 -6.74
C VAL A 161 8.32 -11.86 -6.86
N LYS A 162 8.85 -11.51 -8.03
CA LYS A 162 10.30 -11.55 -8.31
C LYS A 162 11.01 -10.33 -7.76
N LYS A 163 10.40 -9.14 -7.87
CA LYS A 163 10.96 -7.90 -7.33
C LYS A 163 9.88 -7.01 -6.74
N VAL A 164 10.16 -6.46 -5.57
CA VAL A 164 9.35 -5.44 -4.90
C VAL A 164 10.17 -4.16 -4.82
N ILE A 165 9.59 -3.06 -5.28
CA ILE A 165 10.20 -1.72 -5.25
C ILE A 165 9.31 -0.82 -4.40
N TRP A 166 9.81 -0.34 -3.27
CA TRP A 166 9.12 0.68 -2.47
C TRP A 166 9.68 2.05 -2.78
N ILE A 167 8.80 3.03 -2.98
CA ILE A 167 9.11 4.45 -3.10
C ILE A 167 8.54 5.14 -1.86
N PHE A 168 9.42 5.73 -1.05
CA PHE A 168 9.03 6.50 0.12
C PHE A 168 9.14 7.99 -0.17
N THR A 169 8.13 8.75 0.27
CA THR A 169 8.06 10.20 0.05
C THR A 169 8.23 11.01 1.33
N GLU A 170 7.91 10.46 2.50
CA GLU A 170 7.98 11.19 3.78
C GLU A 170 9.39 11.12 4.42
N THR A 171 9.92 12.29 4.80
CA THR A 171 11.20 12.59 5.50
C THR A 171 12.51 12.48 4.70
N ILE A 172 12.77 11.39 3.98
CA ILE A 172 13.89 11.26 3.05
C ILE A 172 13.37 10.45 1.86
N PRO A 173 13.36 11.00 0.63
CA PRO A 173 12.97 10.23 -0.53
C PRO A 173 13.91 9.02 -0.62
N VAL A 174 13.38 7.81 -0.53
CA VAL A 174 14.18 6.59 -0.49
C VAL A 174 13.51 5.56 -1.36
N ILE A 175 14.31 4.76 -2.07
CA ILE A 175 13.84 3.59 -2.80
C ILE A 175 14.40 2.34 -2.13
N TRP A 176 13.52 1.38 -1.81
CA TRP A 176 13.92 0.04 -1.37
C TRP A 176 13.67 -0.94 -2.50
N GLU A 177 14.72 -1.65 -2.90
CA GLU A 177 14.64 -2.72 -3.89
C GLU A 177 14.88 -4.06 -3.21
N SER A 178 14.02 -5.03 -3.51
CA SER A 178 14.09 -6.38 -2.95
C SER A 178 13.90 -7.39 -4.07
N GLU A 179 14.92 -8.20 -4.35
CA GLU A 179 14.86 -9.31 -5.32
C GLU A 179 14.63 -10.67 -4.64
N SER A 180 14.69 -10.70 -3.31
CA SER A 180 14.37 -11.87 -2.49
C SER A 180 13.82 -11.44 -1.13
N ALA A 181 13.36 -12.41 -0.32
CA ALA A 181 12.89 -12.13 1.03
C ALA A 181 14.01 -11.72 2.02
N ASP A 182 15.28 -11.95 1.65
CA ASP A 182 16.42 -11.88 2.56
C ASP A 182 17.34 -10.67 2.31
N GLU A 183 17.13 -9.93 1.21
CA GLU A 183 17.98 -8.81 0.82
C GLU A 183 17.14 -7.59 0.43
N ILE A 184 17.47 -6.44 1.05
CA ILE A 184 16.88 -5.13 0.72
C ILE A 184 18.00 -4.13 0.47
N VAL A 185 18.02 -3.55 -0.73
CA VAL A 185 18.92 -2.44 -1.08
C VAL A 185 18.19 -1.12 -0.84
N ILE A 186 18.79 -0.25 -0.03
CA ILE A 186 18.24 1.07 0.31
C ILE A 186 19.04 2.15 -0.41
N ARG A 187 18.38 2.98 -1.22
CA ARG A 187 19.00 4.09 -1.93
C ARG A 187 18.37 5.41 -1.53
N ASN A 188 19.21 6.37 -1.16
CA ASN A 188 18.77 7.73 -0.84
C ASN A 188 18.48 8.53 -2.12
N GLY A 189 17.42 9.32 -2.10
CA GLY A 189 16.93 10.10 -3.22
C GLY A 189 16.20 9.27 -4.27
N TRP A 190 15.78 9.95 -5.35
CA TRP A 190 15.13 9.35 -6.52
C TRP A 190 16.03 9.36 -7.76
N ASP A 191 17.19 10.03 -7.68
CA ASP A 191 18.10 10.20 -8.81
C ASP A 191 19.09 9.04 -8.91
N HIS A 192 18.54 7.89 -9.29
CA HIS A 192 19.30 6.71 -9.66
C HIS A 192 18.44 5.81 -10.54
N ASN A 193 19.11 4.93 -11.29
CA ASN A 193 18.43 3.93 -12.08
C ASN A 193 17.86 2.83 -11.19
N VAL A 194 16.59 2.51 -11.38
CA VAL A 194 15.85 1.41 -10.76
C VAL A 194 15.46 0.44 -11.85
N THR A 195 16.02 -0.77 -11.79
CA THR A 195 15.75 -1.82 -12.79
C THR A 195 14.61 -2.71 -12.28
N ILE A 196 13.49 -2.75 -13.00
CA ILE A 196 12.36 -3.65 -12.69
C ILE A 196 12.71 -5.07 -13.11
N THR A 197 13.23 -5.20 -14.33
CA THR A 197 13.75 -6.43 -14.93
C THR A 197 14.73 -6.04 -16.03
N ASP A 198 15.52 -6.99 -16.53
CA ASP A 198 16.44 -6.77 -17.64
C ASP A 198 15.77 -6.01 -18.80
N GLY A 199 16.38 -4.91 -19.23
CA GLY A 199 15.87 -4.06 -20.30
C GLY A 199 14.68 -3.15 -19.93
N LEU A 200 14.20 -3.17 -18.68
CA LEU A 200 13.17 -2.26 -18.16
C LEU A 200 13.69 -1.55 -16.91
N THR A 201 14.21 -0.34 -17.11
CA THR A 201 14.83 0.49 -16.07
C THR A 201 14.32 1.93 -16.17
N PHE A 202 14.08 2.57 -15.04
CA PHE A 202 13.69 3.98 -14.96
C PHE A 202 14.53 4.74 -13.94
N ASN A 203 14.57 6.07 -14.06
CA ASN A 203 15.05 6.96 -13.00
C ASN A 203 13.88 7.86 -12.61
N LEU A 204 13.45 7.78 -11.33
CA LEU A 204 12.25 8.48 -10.89
C LEU A 204 12.42 10.00 -10.89
N ALA A 205 13.61 10.52 -10.57
CA ALA A 205 13.89 11.95 -10.64
C ALA A 205 13.78 12.47 -12.08
N THR A 206 14.27 11.72 -13.06
CA THR A 206 14.13 12.05 -14.49
C THR A 206 12.67 12.05 -14.92
N LEU A 207 11.92 10.98 -14.59
CA LEU A 207 10.49 10.89 -14.93
C LEU A 207 9.70 12.05 -14.32
N TYR A 208 9.98 12.39 -13.06
CA TYR A 208 9.36 13.50 -12.37
C TYR A 208 9.70 14.83 -13.07
N ALA A 209 10.98 15.10 -13.32
CA ALA A 209 11.43 16.35 -13.95
C ALA A 209 10.86 16.55 -15.37
N ASP A 210 10.70 15.48 -16.15
CA ASP A 210 10.11 15.55 -17.48
C ASP A 210 8.60 15.81 -17.41
N ALA A 211 7.90 15.21 -16.46
CA ALA A 211 6.46 15.40 -16.26
C ALA A 211 6.08 16.81 -15.75
N GLN A 212 7.05 17.60 -15.26
CA GLN A 212 6.84 19.00 -14.88
C GLN A 212 6.93 19.98 -16.06
N LYS A 213 7.30 19.51 -17.26
CA LYS A 213 7.45 20.35 -18.47
C LYS A 213 6.20 20.37 -19.34
N ASP A 214 5.26 19.47 -19.08
CA ASP A 214 3.95 19.34 -19.73
C ASP A 214 2.97 20.41 -19.20
#